data_AF-A0A6A5JXL1-F1
#
_entry.id   AF-A0A6A5JXL1-F1
#
_cell.length_a   1.000
_cell.length_b   1.000
_cell.length_c   1.000
_cell.angle_alpha   90.00
_cell.angle_beta   90.00
_cell.angle_gamma   90.00
#
_symmetry.space_group_name_H-M   'P 1'
#
loop_
_entity.id
_entity.type
_entity.pdbx_description
1 polymer ?
#
loop_
_entity_poly.entity_id
_entity_poly.type
_entity_poly.pdbx_seq_one_letter_code
_entity_poly.pdbx_strand_id
1 'polypeptide(L)' 'YFKHLAKYAVAVCKECRHSVLPSYIESHLQRIHRIKQKQARRVANSVGECSLV' A
#
# COMPACT_ATOMS: atom_id res chain seq x y z
N TYR A 1 4.43 -6.35 -0.23
CA TYR A 1 3.14 -6.13 0.47
C TYR A 1 1.99 -5.87 -0.48
N PHE A 2 2.09 -4.91 -1.41
CA PHE A 2 1.01 -4.62 -2.35
C PHE A 2 1.37 -4.98 -3.78
N LYS A 3 0.36 -5.20 -4.62
CA LYS A 3 0.46 -5.18 -6.09
C LYS A 3 -0.17 -3.89 -6.58
N HIS A 4 0.61 -3.01 -7.20
CA HIS A 4 0.07 -1.79 -7.80
C HIS A 4 -0.63 -2.13 -9.12
N LEU A 5 -1.87 -1.67 -9.28
CA LEU A 5 -2.64 -1.76 -10.51
C LEU A 5 -2.80 -0.35 -11.08
N ALA A 6 -1.77 0.10 -11.80
CA ALA A 6 -1.66 1.48 -12.31
C ALA A 6 -2.88 1.90 -13.15
N LYS A 7 -3.44 0.98 -13.97
CA LYS A 7 -4.66 1.21 -14.77
C LYS A 7 -5.83 1.75 -13.96
N TYR A 8 -5.90 1.41 -12.67
CA TYR A 8 -6.99 1.76 -11.77
C TYR A 8 -6.53 2.67 -10.62
N ALA A 9 -5.26 3.08 -10.59
CA ALA A 9 -4.65 3.85 -9.51
C ALA A 9 -4.87 3.26 -8.10
N VAL A 10 -4.95 1.92 -8.00
CA VAL A 10 -5.13 1.20 -6.72
C VAL A 10 -3.99 0.22 -6.48
N ALA A 11 -3.71 -0.03 -5.20
CA ALA A 11 -2.82 -1.06 -4.72
C ALA A 11 -3.62 -2.18 -4.06
N VAL A 12 -3.39 -3.43 -4.46
CA VAL A 12 -4.05 -4.60 -3.87
C VAL A 12 -3.15 -5.20 -2.80
N CYS A 13 -3.64 -5.29 -1.56
CA CYS A 13 -2.92 -5.97 -0.49
C CYS A 13 -2.80 -7.47 -0.81
N LYS A 14 -1.58 -8.00 -0.84
CA LYS A 14 -1.36 -9.43 -1.17
C LYS A 14 -1.85 -10.38 -0.06
N GLU A 15 -1.98 -9.90 1.17
CA GLU A 15 -2.42 -10.70 2.32
C GLU A 15 -3.94 -10.80 2.41
N CYS A 16 -4.65 -9.67 2.44
CA CYS A 16 -6.11 -9.63 2.62
C CYS A 16 -6.91 -9.43 1.33
N ARG A 17 -6.23 -9.27 0.19
CA ARG A 17 -6.84 -9.02 -1.14
C ARG A 17 -7.72 -7.76 -1.23
N HIS A 18 -7.62 -6.86 -0.25
CA HIS A 18 -8.31 -5.58 -0.26
C HIS A 18 -7.61 -4.58 -1.17
N SER A 19 -8.39 -3.89 -2.01
CA SER A 19 -7.90 -2.79 -2.85
C SER A 19 -7.91 -1.49 -2.07
N VAL A 20 -6.78 -0.78 -2.05
CA VAL A 20 -6.64 0.52 -1.39
C VAL A 20 -6.02 1.53 -2.34
N LEU A 21 -6.35 2.81 -2.18
CA LEU A 21 -5.59 3.86 -2.82
C LEU A 21 -4.16 3.91 -2.23
N PRO A 22 -3.12 4.23 -3.04
CA PRO A 22 -1.74 4.30 -2.56
C PRO A 22 -1.55 5.18 -1.30
N SER A 23 -2.24 6.32 -1.24
CA SER A 23 -2.23 7.23 -0.08
C SER A 23 -2.78 6.61 1.21
N TYR A 24 -3.57 5.52 1.12
CA TYR A 24 -4.17 4.83 2.26
C TYR A 24 -3.41 3.55 2.67
N ILE A 25 -2.33 3.19 1.97
CA ILE A 25 -1.54 1.99 2.28
C ILE A 25 -1.01 2.00 3.72
N GLU A 26 -0.45 3.13 4.16
CA GLU A 26 0.08 3.25 5.53
C GLU A 26 -1.03 3.02 6.57
N SER A 27 -2.17 3.69 6.41
CA SER A 27 -3.32 3.55 7.32
C SER A 27 -3.89 2.13 7.32
N HIS A 28 -3.99 1.50 6.16
CA HIS A 28 -4.44 0.12 6.02
C HIS A 28 -3.53 -0.86 6.76
N LEU A 29 -2.20 -0.75 6.58
CA LEU A 29 -1.22 -1.59 7.26
C LEU A 29 -1.26 -1.42 8.78
N GLN A 30 -1.45 -0.19 9.27
CA GLN A 30 -1.55 0.08 10.70
C GLN A 30 -2.84 -0.47 11.32
N ARG A 31 -3.98 -0.26 10.66
CA ARG A 31 -5.29 -0.61 11.24
C ARG A 31 -5.64 -2.09 11.08
N ILE A 32 -5.38 -2.66 9.90
CA ILE A 32 -5.80 -4.03 9.56
C ILE A 32 -4.71 -5.04 9.95
N HIS A 33 -3.45 -4.74 9.61
CA HIS A 33 -2.32 -5.66 9.82
C HIS A 33 -1.49 -5.31 11.08
N ARG A 34 -1.86 -4.26 11.82
CA ARG A 34 -1.19 -3.81 13.06
C ARG A 34 0.33 -3.59 12.90
N ILE A 35 0.77 -3.22 11.70
CA ILE A 35 2.17 -2.96 11.39
C ILE A 35 2.60 -1.62 12.00
N LYS A 36 3.81 -1.58 12.59
CA LYS A 36 4.38 -0.37 13.18
C LYS A 36 4.54 0.73 12.11
N GLN A 37 4.28 1.98 12.50
CA GLN A 37 4.29 3.15 11.61
C GLN A 37 5.52 3.23 10.70
N LYS A 38 6.73 3.07 11.25
CA LYS A 38 7.99 3.16 10.47
C LYS A 38 8.04 2.14 9.32
N GLN A 39 7.55 0.92 9.55
CA GLN A 39 7.51 -0.12 8.52
C GLN A 39 6.38 0.14 7.53
N ALA A 40 5.19 0.52 8.01
CA ALA A 40 4.05 0.84 7.15
C ALA A 40 4.36 1.99 6.17
N ARG A 41 5.02 3.05 6.66
CA ARG A 41 5.44 4.19 5.83
C ARG A 41 6.45 3.79 4.75
N ARG A 42 7.44 2.96 5.08
CA ARG A 42 8.41 2.44 4.08
C ARG A 42 7.70 1.71 2.95
N VAL A 43 6.73 0.86 3.29
CA VAL A 43 5.95 0.12 2.30
C VAL A 43 5.10 1.05 1.44
N ALA A 44 4.45 2.05 2.04
CA ALA A 44 3.64 3.03 1.31
C ALA A 44 4.49 3.82 0.29
N ASN A 45 5.68 4.29 0.70
CA ASN A 45 6.58 5.03 -0.17
C ASN A 45 7.04 4.18 -1.37
N SER A 46 7.44 2.93 -1.14
CA SER A 46 7.88 2.04 -2.24
C SER A 46 6.79 1.76 -3.28
N VAL A 47 5.51 1.85 -2.91
CA VAL A 47 4.40 1.69 -3.86
C VAL A 47 4.12 3.01 -4.61
N GLY A 48 4.22 4.16 -3.92
CA GLY A 48 4.04 5.48 -4.52
C GLY A 48 5.11 5.84 -5.56
N GLU A 49 6.38 5.48 -5.29
CA GLU A 49 7.52 5.73 -6.19
C GLU A 49 7.44 4.93 -7.51
N CYS A 50 6.66 3.85 -7.55
CA CYS A 50 6.47 3.02 -8.74
C CYS A 50 5.47 3.63 -9.75
N SER A 51 5.17 4.93 -9.65
CA SER A 51 4.27 5.68 -10.54
C SER A 51 4.99 6.65 -11.49
N LEU A 52 6.33 6.69 -11.45
CA LEU A 52 7.18 7.63 -12.21
C LEU A 52 8.06 6.96 -13.29
N VAL A 53 7.83 5.69 -13.62
CA VAL A 53 8.56 4.95 -14.66
C VAL A 53 7.59 4.35 -15.67
#